data_AF-A0AAD1ZMD9-F1
#
_entry.id   AF-A0AAD1ZMD9-F1
#
_cell.length_a   1.000
_cell.length_b   1.000
_cell.length_c   1.000
_cell.angle_alpha   90.00
_cell.angle_beta   90.00
_cell.angle_gamma   90.00
#
_symmetry.space_group_name_H-M   'P 1'
#
loop_
_entity.id
_entity.type
_entity.pdbx_description
1 polymer ?
#
loop_
_entity_poly.entity_id
_entity_poly.type
_entity_poly.pdbx_seq_one_letter_code
_entity_poly.pdbx_strand_id
1 'polypeptide(L)'
;MIFFSPNGKPFAFGHPDVNTVADRFLTGNDRVLDETEKLIQAHRSEKILQNNLELTKIEDVKEGERKRLEELEEKKKGGQYWFPRPIEELSFEELVQLKESYAKFIQNVATETEKQMSGSVSPHLHGTNPDSGGGKDFSFGAGGSSSNKD
;
A
#
# COMPACT_ATOMS: atom_id res chain seq x y z
N MET A 1 -21.26 -34.08 -20.54
CA MET A 1 -21.29 -34.80 -19.25
C MET A 1 -22.65 -35.50 -19.11
N ILE A 2 -22.71 -36.68 -18.50
CA ILE A 2 -23.94 -37.50 -18.36
C ILE A 2 -24.23 -37.73 -16.88
N PHE A 3 -25.48 -37.57 -16.48
CA PHE A 3 -25.99 -37.74 -15.12
C PHE A 3 -27.24 -38.63 -15.14
N PHE A 4 -27.51 -39.35 -14.04
CA PHE A 4 -28.72 -40.16 -13.90
C PHE A 4 -29.56 -39.66 -12.72
N SER A 5 -30.85 -39.46 -12.95
CA SER A 5 -31.80 -39.20 -11.86
C SER A 5 -31.99 -40.45 -10.99
N PRO A 6 -32.50 -40.31 -9.75
CA PRO A 6 -32.87 -41.45 -8.90
C PRO A 6 -33.85 -42.43 -9.56
N ASN A 7 -34.70 -41.93 -10.47
CA ASN A 7 -35.64 -42.74 -11.26
C ASN A 7 -34.99 -43.37 -12.51
N GLY A 8 -33.67 -43.32 -12.66
CA GLY A 8 -32.92 -43.93 -13.76
C GLY A 8 -32.94 -43.18 -15.09
N LYS A 9 -33.58 -41.99 -15.17
CA LYS A 9 -33.59 -41.20 -16.41
C LYS A 9 -32.25 -40.49 -16.63
N PRO A 10 -31.59 -40.67 -17.79
CA PRO A 10 -30.35 -39.99 -18.11
C PRO A 10 -30.60 -38.53 -18.49
N PHE A 11 -29.70 -37.65 -18.05
CA PHE A 11 -29.60 -36.25 -18.44
C PHE A 11 -28.19 -36.00 -18.92
N ALA A 12 -28.05 -35.33 -20.05
CA ALA A 12 -26.74 -34.99 -20.57
C ALA A 12 -26.70 -33.57 -21.08
N PHE A 13 -25.65 -32.86 -20.73
CA PHE A 13 -25.40 -31.50 -21.17
C PHE A 13 -23.90 -31.26 -21.29
N GLY A 14 -23.53 -30.31 -22.14
CA GLY A 14 -22.15 -29.96 -22.41
C GLY A 14 -22.01 -29.17 -23.70
N HIS A 15 -20.81 -28.62 -23.90
CA HIS A 15 -20.43 -28.02 -25.16
C HIS A 15 -19.18 -28.74 -25.70
N PRO A 16 -19.17 -29.21 -26.96
CA PRO A 16 -20.30 -29.25 -27.89
C PRO A 16 -21.47 -30.13 -27.38
N ASP A 17 -22.64 -29.98 -28.00
CA ASP A 17 -23.87 -30.70 -27.61
C ASP A 17 -23.67 -32.22 -27.54
N VAL A 18 -24.40 -32.87 -26.62
CA VAL A 18 -24.24 -34.31 -26.37
C VAL A 18 -24.60 -35.14 -27.61
N ASN A 19 -25.61 -34.75 -28.40
CA ASN A 19 -25.97 -35.49 -29.60
C ASN A 19 -24.86 -35.38 -30.63
N THR A 20 -24.26 -34.19 -30.76
CA THR A 20 -23.09 -33.99 -31.62
C THR A 20 -21.88 -34.80 -31.17
N VAL A 21 -21.67 -35.02 -29.87
CA VAL A 21 -20.62 -35.91 -29.35
C VAL A 21 -20.96 -37.38 -29.65
N ALA A 22 -22.21 -37.79 -29.43
CA ALA A 22 -22.67 -39.16 -29.65
C ALA A 22 -22.59 -39.56 -31.13
N ASP A 23 -23.07 -38.71 -32.04
CA ASP A 23 -23.02 -38.94 -33.48
C ASP A 23 -21.58 -39.11 -33.96
N ARG A 24 -20.64 -38.32 -33.45
CA ARG A 24 -19.21 -38.46 -33.77
C ARG A 24 -18.63 -39.79 -33.29
N PHE A 25 -18.98 -40.19 -32.07
CA PHE A 25 -18.54 -41.46 -31.51
C PHE A 25 -19.05 -42.65 -32.34
N LEU A 26 -20.31 -42.60 -32.79
CA LEU A 26 -20.92 -43.65 -33.61
C LEU A 26 -20.40 -43.68 -35.05
N THR A 27 -20.11 -42.50 -35.62
CA THR A 27 -19.62 -42.37 -37.01
C THR A 27 -18.10 -42.53 -37.13
N GLY A 28 -17.37 -42.55 -36.01
CA GLY A 28 -15.90 -42.59 -36.00
C GLY A 28 -15.27 -41.32 -36.58
N ASN A 29 -16.02 -40.21 -36.66
CA ASN A 29 -15.55 -38.95 -37.22
C ASN A 29 -14.86 -38.13 -36.12
N ASP A 30 -13.54 -38.27 -36.03
CA ASP A 30 -12.73 -37.35 -35.23
C ASP A 30 -12.76 -35.97 -35.88
N ARG A 31 -13.35 -35.01 -35.16
CA ARG A 31 -13.31 -33.60 -35.59
C ARG A 31 -11.86 -33.13 -35.60
N VAL A 32 -11.29 -32.97 -36.79
CA VAL A 32 -10.15 -32.09 -36.99
C VAL A 32 -10.68 -30.67 -36.83
N LEU A 33 -10.36 -30.03 -35.70
CA LEU A 33 -10.63 -28.60 -35.53
C LEU A 33 -9.93 -27.86 -36.66
N ASP A 34 -10.67 -26.98 -37.34
CA ASP A 34 -10.08 -26.08 -38.32
C ASP A 34 -9.00 -25.22 -37.65
N GLU A 35 -8.00 -24.77 -38.41
CA GLU A 35 -6.92 -23.94 -37.89
C GLU A 35 -7.46 -22.67 -37.22
N THR A 36 -8.55 -22.12 -37.78
CA THR A 36 -9.30 -20.98 -37.22
C THR A 36 -9.92 -21.31 -35.87
N GLU A 37 -10.54 -22.49 -35.71
CA GLU A 37 -11.18 -22.91 -34.46
C GLU A 37 -10.16 -23.16 -33.35
N LYS A 38 -9.01 -23.77 -33.70
CA LYS A 38 -7.89 -23.96 -32.77
C LYS A 38 -7.37 -22.63 -32.27
N LEU A 39 -7.21 -21.64 -33.16
CA LEU A 39 -6.76 -20.30 -32.80
C LEU A 39 -7.75 -19.61 -31.86
N ILE A 40 -9.06 -19.68 -32.15
CA ILE A 40 -10.11 -19.12 -31.29
C ILE A 40 -10.10 -19.79 -29.90
N GLN A 41 -9.96 -21.12 -29.86
CA GLN A 41 -9.91 -21.86 -28.60
C GLN A 41 -8.65 -21.54 -27.80
N ALA A 42 -7.49 -21.46 -28.46
CA ALA A 42 -6.23 -21.05 -27.82
C ALA A 42 -6.36 -19.65 -27.21
N HIS A 43 -6.87 -18.69 -27.98
CA HIS A 43 -7.09 -17.33 -27.48
C HIS A 43 -8.05 -17.28 -26.29
N ARG A 44 -9.15 -18.04 -26.34
CA ARG A 44 -10.09 -18.15 -25.22
C ARG A 44 -9.40 -18.74 -23.98
N SER A 45 -8.60 -19.79 -24.16
CA SER A 45 -7.89 -20.44 -23.06
C SER A 45 -6.86 -19.52 -22.43
N GLU A 46 -6.13 -18.76 -23.24
CA GLU A 46 -5.19 -17.74 -22.79
C GLU A 46 -5.91 -16.69 -21.94
N LYS A 47 -7.03 -16.15 -22.42
CA LYS A 47 -7.84 -15.18 -21.65
C LYS A 47 -8.31 -15.74 -20.31
N ILE A 48 -8.78 -16.98 -20.27
CA ILE A 48 -9.19 -17.63 -19.02
C ILE A 48 -8.00 -17.73 -18.05
N LEU A 49 -6.83 -18.15 -18.54
CA LEU A 49 -5.62 -18.25 -17.71
C LEU A 49 -5.18 -16.88 -17.18
N GLN A 50 -5.19 -15.85 -18.02
CA GLN A 50 -4.86 -14.47 -17.61
C GLN A 50 -5.82 -13.98 -16.52
N ASN A 51 -7.12 -14.14 -16.73
CA ASN A 51 -8.13 -13.73 -15.74
C ASN A 51 -7.97 -14.50 -14.41
N ASN A 52 -7.71 -15.81 -14.48
CA ASN A 52 -7.49 -16.61 -13.27
C ASN A 52 -6.24 -16.13 -12.52
N LEU A 53 -5.16 -15.80 -13.23
CA LEU A 53 -3.93 -15.27 -12.62
C LEU A 53 -4.18 -13.91 -11.95
N GLU A 54 -4.93 -13.02 -12.61
CA GLU A 54 -5.30 -11.72 -12.06
C GLU A 54 -6.16 -11.87 -10.80
N LEU A 55 -7.15 -12.78 -10.83
CA LEU A 55 -7.99 -13.08 -9.67
C LEU A 55 -7.16 -13.58 -8.49
N THR A 56 -6.27 -14.55 -8.69
CA THR A 56 -5.37 -15.05 -7.64
C THR A 56 -4.55 -13.92 -7.03
N LYS A 57 -3.98 -13.04 -7.88
CA LYS A 57 -3.19 -11.89 -7.40
C LYS A 57 -4.03 -10.94 -6.55
N ILE A 58 -5.26 -10.63 -6.98
CA ILE A 58 -6.17 -9.75 -6.24
C ILE A 58 -6.56 -10.39 -4.90
N GLU A 59 -6.81 -11.71 -4.89
CA GLU A 59 -7.13 -12.44 -3.68
C GLU A 59 -5.98 -12.44 -2.68
N ASP A 60 -4.74 -12.65 -3.14
CA ASP A 60 -3.54 -12.60 -2.30
C ASP A 60 -3.36 -11.22 -1.65
N VAL A 61 -3.53 -10.14 -2.42
CA VAL A 61 -3.44 -8.77 -1.91
C VAL A 61 -4.54 -8.51 -0.88
N LYS A 62 -5.79 -8.88 -1.19
CA LYS A 62 -6.95 -8.70 -0.29
C LYS A 62 -6.74 -9.44 1.03
N GLU A 63 -6.24 -10.67 0.95
CA GLU A 63 -5.96 -11.51 2.11
C GLU A 63 -4.81 -10.94 2.96
N GLY A 64 -3.77 -10.39 2.32
CA GLY A 64 -2.69 -9.68 2.99
C GLY A 64 -3.17 -8.45 3.75
N GLU A 65 -4.01 -7.62 3.11
CA GLU A 65 -4.64 -6.46 3.76
C GLU A 65 -5.53 -6.87 4.93
N ARG A 66 -6.35 -7.93 4.77
CA ARG A 66 -7.19 -8.47 5.84
C ARG A 66 -6.36 -8.87 7.06
N LYS A 67 -5.27 -9.62 6.87
CA LYS A 67 -4.38 -10.02 7.97
C LYS A 67 -3.72 -8.82 8.65
N ARG A 68 -3.28 -7.83 7.87
CA ARG A 68 -2.70 -6.58 8.40
C ARG A 68 -3.70 -5.83 9.27
N LEU A 69 -4.97 -5.76 8.84
CA LEU A 69 -6.04 -5.13 9.61
C LEU A 69 -6.34 -5.90 10.90
N GLU A 70 -6.39 -7.23 10.84
CA GLU A 70 -6.57 -8.08 12.03
C GLU A 70 -5.43 -7.91 13.03
N GLU A 71 -4.17 -7.86 12.58
CA GLU A 71 -3.03 -7.57 13.45
C GLU A 71 -3.12 -6.18 14.10
N LEU A 72 -3.60 -5.18 13.36
CA LEU A 72 -3.80 -3.83 13.89
C LEU A 72 -4.95 -3.81 14.92
N GLU A 73 -6.02 -4.55 14.67
CA GLU A 73 -7.15 -4.71 15.60
C GLU A 73 -6.75 -5.47 16.87
N GLU A 74 -5.92 -6.50 16.77
CA GLU A 74 -5.41 -7.20 17.95
C GLU A 74 -4.45 -6.31 18.77
N LYS A 75 -3.60 -5.52 18.10
CA LYS A 75 -2.81 -4.46 18.76
C LYS A 75 -3.72 -3.40 19.40
N LYS A 76 -4.90 -3.15 18.84
CA LYS A 76 -5.95 -2.29 19.44
C LYS A 76 -6.53 -2.79 20.73
N LYS A 77 -6.63 -4.10 20.87
CA LYS A 77 -7.11 -4.71 22.11
C LYS A 77 -6.02 -4.72 23.19
N GLY A 78 -4.74 -4.78 22.80
CA GLY A 78 -3.60 -4.87 23.73
C GLY A 78 -2.91 -3.56 24.10
N GLY A 79 -3.13 -2.46 23.38
CA GLY A 79 -2.45 -1.18 23.62
C GLY A 79 -3.43 -0.01 23.58
N GLN A 80 -3.29 0.90 24.54
CA GLN A 80 -4.05 2.14 24.70
C GLN A 80 -4.17 2.90 23.37
N TYR A 81 -5.27 2.71 22.65
CA TYR A 81 -5.70 3.70 21.67
C TYR A 81 -6.04 4.94 22.48
N TRP A 82 -5.45 6.08 22.12
CA TRP A 82 -5.82 7.31 22.79
C TRP A 82 -7.32 7.53 22.66
N PHE A 83 -7.98 7.17 21.54
CA PHE A 83 -9.43 6.88 21.52
C PHE A 83 -9.84 5.72 20.58
N PRO A 84 -10.32 4.59 21.12
CA PRO A 84 -10.89 3.49 20.32
C PRO A 84 -12.38 3.70 19.95
N ARG A 85 -13.04 4.71 20.54
CA ARG A 85 -14.47 5.04 20.43
C ARG A 85 -14.66 6.53 20.09
N PRO A 86 -15.75 6.93 19.41
CA PRO A 86 -16.13 8.34 19.21
C PRO A 86 -16.14 9.13 20.51
N ILE A 87 -15.82 10.43 20.45
CA ILE A 87 -15.75 11.30 21.64
C ILE A 87 -17.11 11.41 22.34
N GLU A 88 -18.20 11.25 21.58
CA GLU A 88 -19.58 11.26 22.06
C GLU A 88 -19.94 10.05 22.92
N GLU A 89 -19.17 8.96 22.81
CA GLU A 89 -19.37 7.72 23.57
C GLU A 89 -18.52 7.65 24.85
N LEU A 90 -17.72 8.68 25.13
CA LEU A 90 -16.89 8.75 26.32
C LEU A 90 -17.70 9.23 27.52
N SER A 91 -17.47 8.60 28.67
CA SER A 91 -17.99 9.09 29.95
C SER A 91 -17.38 10.46 30.29
N PHE A 92 -18.06 11.20 31.18
CA PHE A 92 -17.55 12.48 31.66
C PHE A 92 -16.13 12.40 32.24
N GLU A 93 -15.85 11.34 33.00
CA GLU A 93 -14.54 11.09 33.59
C GLU A 93 -13.46 10.87 32.52
N GLU A 94 -13.75 10.07 31.49
CA GLU A 94 -12.85 9.85 30.35
C GLU A 94 -12.60 11.15 29.56
N LEU A 95 -13.61 12.01 29.40
CA LEU A 95 -13.48 13.31 28.74
C LEU A 95 -12.60 14.29 29.53
N VAL A 96 -12.70 14.28 30.85
CA VAL A 96 -11.84 15.09 31.73
C VAL A 96 -10.39 14.62 31.62
N GLN A 97 -10.14 13.31 31.70
CA GLN A 97 -8.80 12.74 31.55
C GLN A 97 -8.20 13.00 30.17
N LEU A 98 -9.02 12.93 29.12
CA LEU A 98 -8.64 13.33 27.76
C LEU A 98 -8.16 14.79 27.72
N LYS A 99 -8.98 15.72 28.22
CA LYS A 99 -8.65 17.14 28.23
C LYS A 99 -7.32 17.39 28.97
N GLU A 100 -7.14 16.77 30.13
CA GLU A 100 -5.92 16.95 30.93
C GLU A 100 -4.68 16.37 30.25
N SER A 101 -4.78 15.17 29.68
CA SER A 101 -3.68 14.54 28.95
C SER A 101 -3.29 15.35 27.71
N TYR A 102 -4.26 15.92 26.99
CA TYR A 102 -4.02 16.79 25.84
C TYR A 102 -3.34 18.10 26.25
N ALA A 103 -3.78 18.72 27.36
CA ALA A 103 -3.12 19.92 27.89
C ALA A 103 -1.66 19.65 28.30
N LYS A 104 -1.40 18.52 28.97
CA LYS A 104 -0.04 18.07 29.31
C LYS A 104 0.81 17.82 28.07
N PHE A 105 0.23 17.21 27.04
CA PHE A 105 0.93 16.98 25.77
C PHE A 105 1.35 18.28 25.10
N ILE A 106 0.44 19.26 24.99
CA ILE A 106 0.74 20.59 24.44
C ILE A 106 1.89 21.25 25.23
N GLN A 107 1.82 21.20 26.56
CA GLN A 107 2.87 21.74 27.42
C GLN A 107 4.23 21.07 27.15
N ASN A 108 4.26 19.73 27.06
CA ASN A 108 5.48 18.99 26.80
C ASN A 108 6.10 19.36 25.44
N VAL A 109 5.27 19.47 24.40
CA VAL A 109 5.73 19.91 23.06
C VAL A 109 6.32 21.32 23.13
N ALA A 110 5.63 22.25 23.79
CA ALA A 110 6.14 23.62 23.96
C ALA A 110 7.50 23.64 24.67
N THR A 111 7.65 22.89 25.76
CA THR A 111 8.92 22.81 26.50
C THR A 111 10.06 22.19 25.68
N GLU A 112 9.77 21.19 24.85
CA GLU A 112 10.79 20.57 23.98
C GLU A 112 11.21 21.53 22.87
N THR A 113 10.28 22.28 22.28
CA THR A 113 10.61 23.31 21.28
C THR A 113 11.47 24.44 21.85
N GLU A 114 11.21 24.88 23.09
CA GLU A 114 12.01 25.89 23.77
C GLU A 114 13.43 25.39 24.06
N LYS A 115 13.56 24.14 24.54
CA LYS A 115 14.85 23.49 24.79
C LYS A 115 15.70 23.36 23.51
N GLN A 116 15.09 23.08 22.36
CA GLN A 116 15.83 23.03 21.09
C GLN A 116 16.26 24.41 20.60
N MET A 117 15.48 25.46 20.86
CA MET A 117 15.86 26.84 20.52
C MET A 117 16.97 27.38 21.43
N SER A 118 16.98 27.03 22.71
CA SER A 118 18.07 27.42 23.63
C SER A 118 19.34 26.57 23.48
N GLY A 119 19.26 25.40 22.82
CA GLY A 119 20.39 24.51 22.56
C GLY A 119 21.30 24.91 21.39
N SER A 120 20.90 25.92 20.59
CA SER A 120 21.72 26.46 19.49
C SER A 120 22.55 27.66 19.93
N VAL A 121 23.45 27.45 20.90
CA VAL A 121 24.60 28.35 21.08
C VAL A 121 25.84 27.47 20.92
N SER A 122 26.40 27.43 19.72
CA SER A 122 27.73 26.86 19.51
C SER A 122 28.77 27.91 19.94
N PRO A 123 29.59 27.67 20.98
CA PRO A 123 30.78 28.46 21.20
C PRO A 123 31.91 27.76 20.45
N HIS A 124 32.35 28.32 19.33
CA HIS A 124 33.68 27.99 18.82
C HIS A 124 34.46 29.27 18.57
N LEU A 125 35.16 29.70 19.61
CA LEU A 125 36.27 30.64 19.52
C LEU A 125 37.57 29.89 19.82
N HIS A 126 38.61 30.28 19.07
CA HIS A 126 40.06 30.05 19.29
C HIS A 126 40.60 28.67 18.86
N GLY A 127 41.67 28.53 18.05
CA GLY A 127 42.63 29.47 17.45
C GLY A 127 43.83 28.68 16.88
N THR A 128 44.56 29.30 15.93
CA THR A 128 45.96 29.08 15.48
C THR A 128 46.32 27.69 14.89
N ASN A 129 47.12 27.50 13.83
CA ASN A 129 48.20 28.29 13.21
C ASN A 129 48.49 27.74 11.77
N PRO A 130 49.42 28.34 11.00
CA PRO A 130 49.46 28.32 9.54
C PRO A 130 50.35 27.19 8.98
N ASP A 131 50.08 26.75 7.75
CA ASP A 131 51.18 26.50 6.80
C ASP A 131 50.71 26.47 5.34
N SER A 132 51.52 27.15 4.52
CA SER A 132 51.84 26.93 3.11
C SER A 132 50.74 26.62 2.08
N GLY A 133 50.60 27.59 1.16
CA GLY A 133 51.04 27.33 -0.20
C GLY A 133 49.97 27.38 -1.29
N GLY A 134 50.11 28.36 -2.18
CA GLY A 134 49.62 28.22 -3.56
C GLY A 134 48.65 29.32 -3.97
N GLY A 135 49.19 30.38 -4.56
CA GLY A 135 48.45 31.54 -5.03
C GLY A 135 47.41 31.22 -6.10
N LYS A 136 46.48 32.17 -6.24
CA LYS A 136 45.80 32.50 -7.49
C LYS A 136 45.04 33.82 -7.29
N ASP A 137 45.62 34.85 -7.89
CA ASP A 137 45.19 36.23 -7.91
C ASP A 137 43.93 36.39 -8.75
N PHE A 138 42.95 37.17 -8.29
CA PHE A 138 42.08 38.01 -9.14
C PHE A 138 41.51 39.17 -8.31
N SER A 139 42.05 40.37 -8.54
CA SER A 139 41.54 41.65 -8.05
C SER A 139 40.52 42.24 -9.01
N PHE A 140 39.52 42.97 -8.50
CA PHE A 140 38.94 44.25 -8.98
C PHE A 140 37.77 44.57 -8.02
N GLY A 141 37.55 45.76 -7.47
CA GLY A 141 38.20 47.06 -7.56
C GLY A 141 37.63 47.94 -6.44
N ALA A 142 38.39 48.96 -6.04
CA ALA A 142 38.00 49.92 -5.01
C ALA A 142 36.86 50.83 -5.50
N GLY A 143 35.82 50.97 -4.69
CA GLY A 143 34.74 51.93 -4.87
C GLY A 143 34.15 52.28 -3.52
N GLY A 144 34.73 53.28 -2.86
CA GLY A 144 34.17 53.84 -1.64
C GLY A 144 32.99 54.76 -1.94
N SER A 145 31.98 54.75 -1.08
CA SER A 145 31.41 55.99 -0.53
C SER A 145 30.46 55.66 0.62
N SER A 146 30.74 56.35 1.73
CA SER A 146 29.92 56.50 2.93
C SER A 146 28.56 57.13 2.59
N SER A 147 27.51 56.76 3.32
CA SER A 147 26.63 57.76 3.94
C SER A 147 26.06 57.24 5.25
N ASN A 148 26.35 58.02 6.29
CA ASN A 148 25.86 57.92 7.65
C ASN A 148 24.43 58.47 7.77
N LYS A 149 23.74 57.92 8.78
CA LYS A 149 22.89 58.58 9.78
C LYS A 149 21.49 59.13 9.43
N ASP A 150 20.66 58.88 10.44
CA ASP A 150 19.40 59.46 10.89
C ASP A 150 18.10 59.03 10.19
#